data_AF-A0A7V0T657-F1
#
_entry.id   AF-A0A7V0T657-F1
#
_cell.length_a   1.000
_cell.length_b   1.000
_cell.length_c   1.000
_cell.angle_alpha   90.00
_cell.angle_beta   90.00
_cell.angle_gamma   90.00
#
_symmetry.space_group_name_H-M   'P 1'
#
loop_
_entity.id
_entity.type
_entity.pdbx_description
1 polymer ?
#
loop_
_entity_poly.entity_id
_entity_poly.type
_entity_poly.pdbx_seq_one_letter_code
_entity_poly.pdbx_strand_id
1 'polypeptide(L)' 'MTGTVEKLAREVESLPADQLDEFLGWLAEFESRRLDEWDAAIARDSGTGGRLRDALERAEQDIAAGRTEPLDELLNDG' A
#
# COMPACT_ATOMS: atom_id res chain seq x y z
N MET A 1 -6.87 14.69 -12.68
CA MET A 1 -7.84 14.30 -11.64
C MET A 1 -9.22 14.26 -12.28
N THR A 2 -10.16 13.41 -11.83
CA THR A 2 -11.53 13.45 -12.39
C THR A 2 -12.32 14.58 -11.74
N GLY A 3 -13.31 15.15 -12.43
CA GLY A 3 -14.11 16.27 -11.91
C GLY A 3 -14.81 15.95 -10.58
N THR A 4 -15.18 14.69 -10.36
CA THR A 4 -15.72 14.21 -9.09
C THR A 4 -14.71 14.31 -7.95
N VAL A 5 -13.46 13.91 -8.20
CA VAL A 5 -12.39 13.94 -7.18
C VAL A 5 -12.00 15.39 -6.85
N GLU A 6 -11.95 16.28 -7.84
CA GLU A 6 -11.71 17.72 -7.62
C GLU A 6 -12.77 18.39 -6.76
N LYS A 7 -14.03 17.97 -6.89
CA LYS A 7 -15.11 18.47 -6.04
C LYS A 7 -14.91 18.02 -4.59
N LEU A 8 -14.66 16.72 -4.38
CA LEU A 8 -14.45 16.17 -3.04
C LEU A 8 -13.24 16.80 -2.33
N ALA A 9 -12.12 17.01 -3.05
CA ALA A 9 -10.95 17.66 -2.50
C ALA A 9 -11.27 19.07 -1.97
N ARG A 10 -11.99 19.88 -2.76
CA ARG A 10 -12.42 21.22 -2.34
C ARG A 10 -13.33 21.21 -1.11
N GLU A 11 -14.27 20.27 -1.05
CA GLU A 11 -15.16 20.14 0.11
C GLU A 11 -14.37 19.80 1.38
N VAL A 12 -13.44 18.84 1.30
CA VAL A 12 -12.56 18.45 2.42
C VAL A 12 -11.65 19.60 2.85
N GLU A 13 -11.05 20.31 1.91
CA GLU A 13 -10.20 21.49 2.19
C GLU A 13 -10.97 22.63 2.86
N SER A 14 -12.30 22.68 2.69
CA SER A 14 -13.16 23.72 3.25
C SER A 14 -13.75 23.37 4.62
N LEU A 15 -13.48 22.16 5.14
CA LEU A 15 -14.06 21.71 6.41
C LEU A 15 -13.55 22.54 7.60
N PRO A 16 -14.43 22.86 8.56
CA PRO A 16 -14.02 23.30 9.89
C PRO A 16 -13.08 22.29 10.56
N ALA A 17 -12.21 22.75 11.45
CA ALA A 17 -11.15 21.91 12.04
C ALA A 17 -11.68 20.66 12.76
N ASP A 18 -12.79 20.79 13.51
CA ASP A 18 -13.47 19.69 14.20
C ASP A 18 -14.01 18.64 13.24
N GLN A 19 -14.58 19.08 12.11
CA GLN A 19 -15.09 18.18 11.06
C GLN A 19 -13.97 17.57 10.22
N LEU A 20 -12.87 18.30 10.02
CA LEU A 20 -11.68 17.77 9.36
C LEU A 20 -11.05 16.67 10.21
N ASP A 21 -10.92 16.86 11.51
CA ASP A 21 -10.41 15.83 12.43
C ASP A 21 -11.30 14.58 12.43
N GLU A 22 -12.63 14.75 12.45
CA GLU A 22 -13.58 13.64 12.31
C GLU A 22 -13.41 12.91 10.97
N PHE A 23 -13.30 13.66 9.86
CA PHE A 23 -13.10 13.11 8.53
C PHE A 23 -11.79 12.31 8.43
N LEU A 24 -10.69 12.83 8.99
CA LEU A 24 -9.39 12.16 8.98
C LEU A 24 -9.41 10.88 9.82
N GLY A 25 -10.11 10.89 10.97
CA GLY A 25 -10.34 9.69 11.77
C GLY A 25 -11.08 8.60 10.99
N TRP A 26 -12.19 8.96 10.35
CA TRP A 26 -12.94 8.05 9.49
C TRP A 26 -12.11 7.55 8.29
N LEU A 27 -11.31 8.44 7.67
CA LEU A 27 -10.49 8.08 6.51
C LEU A 27 -9.42 7.05 6.91
N ALA A 28 -8.79 7.19 8.07
CA ALA A 28 -7.85 6.21 8.58
C ALA A 28 -8.51 4.83 8.80
N GLU A 29 -9.71 4.78 9.37
CA GLU A 29 -10.47 3.53 9.52
C GLU A 29 -10.92 2.94 8.16
N PHE A 30 -11.25 3.79 7.20
CA PHE A 30 -11.58 3.38 5.85
C PHE A 30 -10.36 2.77 5.14
N GLU A 31 -9.20 3.42 5.22
CA GLU A 31 -7.94 2.90 4.68
C GLU A 31 -7.52 1.59 5.36
N SER A 32 -7.64 1.51 6.69
CA SER A 32 -7.33 0.29 7.44
C SER A 32 -8.16 -0.91 6.98
N ARG A 33 -9.47 -0.73 6.72
CA ARG A 33 -10.32 -1.80 6.18
C ARG A 33 -9.91 -2.23 4.78
N ARG A 34 -9.34 -1.32 3.99
CA ARG A 34 -8.79 -1.65 2.67
C ARG A 34 -7.46 -2.36 2.77
N LEU A 35 -6.65 -2.12 3.80
CA LEU A 35 -5.41 -2.88 4.02
C LEU A 35 -5.69 -4.38 4.10
N ASP A 36 -6.77 -4.79 4.79
CA ASP A 36 -7.18 -6.20 4.83
C ASP A 36 -7.52 -6.75 3.43
N GLU A 37 -8.16 -5.94 2.58
CA GLU A 37 -8.44 -6.31 1.18
C GLU A 37 -7.16 -6.40 0.34
N TRP A 38 -6.18 -5.54 0.63
CA TRP A 38 -4.86 -5.56 -0.01
C TRP A 38 -4.08 -6.81 0.39
N ASP A 39 -4.06 -7.18 1.66
CA ASP A 39 -3.44 -8.41 2.12
C ASP A 39 -4.09 -9.64 1.48
N ALA A 40 -5.42 -9.66 1.39
CA ALA A 40 -6.15 -10.71 0.69
C ALA A 40 -5.81 -10.76 -0.82
N ALA A 41 -5.66 -9.60 -1.46
CA ALA A 41 -5.27 -9.50 -2.86
C ALA A 41 -3.84 -9.96 -3.10
N ILE A 42 -2.89 -9.57 -2.24
CA ILE A 42 -1.50 -10.01 -2.28
C ILE A 42 -1.43 -11.52 -2.07
N ALA A 43 -2.13 -12.06 -1.07
CA ALA A 43 -2.14 -13.50 -0.81
C ALA A 43 -2.67 -14.29 -2.01
N ARG A 44 -3.76 -13.85 -2.63
CA ARG A 44 -4.31 -14.45 -3.85
C ARG A 44 -3.32 -14.37 -5.01
N ASP A 45 -2.74 -13.20 -5.24
CA ASP A 45 -1.89 -12.96 -6.41
C ASP A 45 -0.48 -13.57 -6.24
N SER A 46 -0.06 -13.88 -5.01
CA SER A 46 1.18 -14.60 -4.67
C SER A 46 1.05 -16.12 -4.72
N GLY A 47 -0.18 -16.65 -4.80
CA GLY A 47 -0.45 -18.08 -4.88
C GLY A 47 -0.02 -18.73 -6.20
N THR A 48 -0.14 -20.05 -6.29
CA THR A 48 0.17 -20.83 -7.50
C THR A 48 -0.67 -20.35 -8.69
N GLY A 49 -0.01 -19.88 -9.76
CA GLY A 49 -0.67 -19.30 -10.94
C GLY A 49 -1.20 -17.88 -10.73
N GLY A 50 -0.90 -17.26 -9.59
CA GLY A 50 -1.18 -15.86 -9.30
C GLY A 50 -0.29 -14.91 -10.09
N ARG A 51 -0.74 -13.66 -10.22
CA ARG A 51 -0.08 -12.63 -11.05
C ARG A 51 1.34 -12.28 -10.60
N LEU A 52 1.67 -12.52 -9.34
CA LEU A 52 2.99 -12.23 -8.78
C LEU A 52 3.97 -13.40 -8.92
N ARG A 53 3.53 -14.56 -9.43
CA ARG A 53 4.36 -15.77 -9.46
C ARG A 53 5.70 -15.55 -10.17
N ASP A 54 5.68 -14.95 -11.36
CA ASP A 54 6.91 -14.69 -12.14
C ASP A 54 7.87 -13.74 -11.40
N ALA A 55 7.33 -12.75 -10.70
CA ALA A 55 8.13 -11.82 -9.90
C ALA A 55 8.73 -12.52 -8.67
N LEU A 56 7.97 -13.38 -8.02
CA LEU A 56 8.45 -14.21 -6.89
C LEU A 56 9.55 -15.18 -7.33
N GLU A 57 9.37 -15.87 -8.46
CA GLU A 57 10.39 -16.77 -9.00
C GLU A 57 11.70 -16.03 -9.33
N ARG A 58 11.60 -14.83 -9.90
CA ARG A 58 12.79 -13.99 -10.14
C ARG A 58 13.48 -13.60 -8.83
N ALA A 59 12.71 -13.16 -7.83
CA ALA A 59 13.26 -12.79 -6.53
C ALA A 59 13.97 -13.98 -5.86
N GLU A 60 13.36 -15.17 -5.88
CA GLU A 60 13.98 -16.40 -5.36
C GLU A 60 15.30 -16.73 -6.08
N GLN A 61 15.37 -16.55 -7.39
CA GLN A 61 16.59 -16.76 -8.18
C GLN A 61 17.68 -15.73 -7.86
N ASP A 62 17.30 -14.46 -7.63
CA ASP A 62 18.23 -13.40 -7.25
C ASP A 62 18.82 -13.66 -5.86
N ILE A 63 17.99 -14.10 -4.90
CA ILE A 63 18.43 -14.50 -3.56
C ILE A 63 19.40 -15.69 -3.66
N ALA A 64 19.01 -16.74 -4.38
CA ALA A 64 19.84 -17.94 -4.55
C ALA A 64 21.19 -17.63 -5.23
N ALA A 65 21.24 -16.62 -6.08
CA ALA A 65 22.44 -16.18 -6.77
C ALA A 65 23.27 -15.14 -5.99
N GLY A 66 22.86 -14.75 -4.78
CA GLY A 66 23.55 -13.73 -3.98
C GLY A 66 23.50 -12.34 -4.60
N ARG A 67 22.46 -12.03 -5.39
CA ARG A 67 22.24 -10.70 -6.00
C ARG A 67 21.38 -9.79 -5.12
N THR A 68 21.20 -10.13 -3.85
CA THR A 68 20.40 -9.38 -2.89
C THR A 68 21.25 -9.03 -1.67
N GLU A 69 20.95 -7.91 -1.04
CA GLU A 69 21.55 -7.45 0.20
C GLU A 69 20.47 -7.39 1.30
N PRO A 70 20.77 -7.76 2.55
CA PRO A 70 19.83 -7.62 3.66
C PRO A 70 19.42 -6.16 3.86
N LEU A 71 18.11 -5.92 4.00
CA LEU A 71 17.57 -4.57 4.17
C LEU A 71 18.07 -3.92 5.47
N ASP A 72 18.22 -4.73 6.50
CA ASP A 72 18.73 -4.35 7.82
C ASP A 72 20.22 -3.96 7.80
N GLU A 73 21.02 -4.47 6.86
CA GLU A 73 22.39 -3.98 6.65
C GLU A 73 22.36 -2.60 5.97
N LEU A 74 21.51 -2.42 4.95
CA LEU A 74 21.29 -1.13 4.27
C LEU A 74 20.75 -0.02 5.18
N LEU A 75 19.87 -0.36 6.13
CA LEU A 75 19.22 0.62 7.01
C LEU A 75 20.04 0.97 8.27
N ASN A 76 21.03 0.13 8.64
CA ASN A 76 21.89 0.36 9.80
C ASN A 76 23.17 1.16 9.47
N ASP A 77 23.40 1.53 8.22
CA ASP A 77 24.48 2.44 7.78
C ASP A 77 24.18 3.93 8.08
N GLY A 78 23.41 4.22 9.14
CA GLY A 78 23.00 5.56 9.60
C GLY A 78 23.88 6.15 10.69
#